data_AF-A0AAU1F584-F1
#
_entry.id   AF-A0AAU1F584-F1
#
_cell.length_a   1.000
_cell.length_b   1.000
_cell.length_c   1.000
_cell.angle_alpha   90.00
_cell.angle_beta   90.00
_cell.angle_gamma   90.00
#
_symmetry.space_group_name_H-M   'P 1'
#
loop_
_entity.id
_entity.type
_entity.pdbx_description
1 polymer ?
#
loop_
_entity_poly.entity_id
_entity_poly.type
_entity_poly.pdbx_seq_one_letter_code
_entity_poly.pdbx_strand_id
1 'polypeptide(L)' 'MLLSTAFDRTGLTARALWQDRVLNEARHSADPVHLMHLFAISDSTAMKYVHAAHPEKTGRVHP' A
#
# COMPACT_ATOMS: atom_id res chain seq x y z
N MET A 1 23.63 -2.37 4.35
CA MET A 1 22.99 -2.43 3.02
C MET A 1 22.85 -3.88 2.51
N LEU A 2 22.37 -4.82 3.33
CA LEU A 2 22.21 -6.24 2.93
C LEU A 2 20.89 -6.50 2.18
N LEU A 3 19.86 -5.69 2.45
CA LEU A 3 18.56 -5.83 1.80
C LEU A 3 18.57 -5.43 0.33
N SER A 4 19.37 -4.42 -0.05
CA SER A 4 19.50 -3.98 -1.45
C SER A 4 20.06 -5.09 -2.33
N THR A 5 21.10 -5.80 -1.89
CA THR A 5 21.77 -6.84 -2.68
C THR A 5 20.92 -8.09 -2.95
N ALA A 6 19.88 -8.33 -2.14
CA ALA A 6 18.99 -9.47 -2.32
C ALA A 6 18.05 -9.31 -3.53
N PHE A 7 17.77 -8.07 -3.95
CA PHE A 7 16.84 -7.78 -5.05
C PHE A 7 17.53 -7.49 -6.39
N ASP A 8 18.86 -7.36 -6.40
CA ASP A 8 19.65 -7.06 -7.61
C ASP A 8 19.44 -8.08 -8.74
N ARG A 9 19.13 -9.34 -8.40
CA ARG A 9 18.88 -10.41 -9.38
C ARG A 9 17.47 -10.40 -9.96
N THR A 10 16.50 -9.75 -9.32
CA THR A 10 15.09 -9.75 -9.73
C THR A 10 14.72 -8.48 -10.50
N GLY A 11 15.60 -7.48 -10.55
CA GLY A 11 15.30 -6.16 -11.12
C GLY A 11 14.26 -5.38 -10.32
N LEU A 12 13.91 -5.84 -9.11
CA LEU A 12 12.95 -5.19 -8.23
C LEU A 12 13.71 -4.41 -7.17
N THR A 13 13.11 -3.34 -6.66
CA THR A 13 13.64 -2.66 -5.48
C THR A 13 12.88 -3.14 -4.24
N ALA A 14 13.54 -3.13 -3.08
CA ALA A 14 12.86 -3.37 -1.80
C ALA A 14 11.62 -2.48 -1.63
N ARG A 15 11.71 -1.23 -2.11
CA ARG A 15 10.60 -0.28 -2.12
C ARG A 15 9.46 -0.73 -3.01
N ALA A 16 9.72 -1.20 -4.23
CA ALA A 16 8.68 -1.68 -5.14
C ALA A 16 7.91 -2.87 -4.53
N LEU A 17 8.63 -3.83 -3.93
CA LEU A 17 8.02 -4.97 -3.25
C LEU A 17 7.19 -4.57 -2.04
N TRP A 18 7.69 -3.62 -1.25
CA TRP A 18 6.94 -3.07 -0.13
C TRP A 18 5.65 -2.39 -0.62
N GLN A 19 5.72 -1.56 -1.66
CA GLN A 19 4.54 -0.90 -2.23
C GLN A 19 3.51 -1.89 -2.77
N ASP A 20 3.97 -2.96 -3.42
CA ASP A 20 3.10 -4.04 -3.90
C ASP A 20 2.40 -4.75 -2.73
N ARG A 21 3.15 -5.06 -1.66
CA ARG A 21 2.59 -5.71 -0.47
C ARG A 21 1.52 -4.83 0.22
N VAL A 22 1.77 -3.52 0.34
CA VAL A 22 0.79 -2.57 0.91
C VAL A 22 -0.47 -2.53 0.05
N LEU A 23 -0.32 -2.45 -1.28
CA LEU A 23 -1.47 -2.44 -2.20
C LEU A 23 -2.25 -3.75 -2.15
N ASN A 24 -1.58 -4.90 -2.07
CA ASN A 24 -2.22 -6.19 -1.92
C ASN A 24 -3.04 -6.30 -0.63
N GLU A 25 -2.48 -5.81 0.49
CA GLU A 25 -3.20 -5.78 1.76
C GLU A 25 -4.41 -4.83 1.72
N ALA A 26 -4.27 -3.69 1.06
CA ALA A 26 -5.35 -2.74 0.87
C ALA A 26 -6.53 -3.37 0.11
N ARG A 27 -6.27 -4.19 -0.93
CA ARG A 27 -7.31 -4.93 -1.66
C ARG A 27 -8.08 -5.93 -0.80
N HIS A 28 -7.45 -6.50 0.21
CA HIS A 28 -8.07 -7.51 1.07
C HIS A 28 -8.85 -6.90 2.24
N SER A 29 -8.28 -5.87 2.88
CA SER A 29 -8.85 -5.29 4.10
C SER A 29 -9.73 -4.07 3.86
N ALA A 30 -9.37 -3.24 2.88
CA ALA A 30 -9.93 -1.90 2.67
C ALA A 30 -10.00 -1.00 3.93
N ASP A 31 -9.18 -1.31 4.95
CA ASP A 31 -9.18 -0.62 6.24
C ASP A 31 -7.90 0.22 6.38
N PRO A 32 -7.98 1.56 6.32
CA PRO A 32 -6.81 2.41 6.44
C PRO A 32 -6.14 2.32 7.81
N VAL A 33 -6.88 2.04 8.90
CA VAL A 33 -6.31 1.93 10.25
C VAL A 33 -5.47 0.65 10.37
N HIS A 34 -5.96 -0.46 9.79
CA HIS A 34 -5.18 -1.70 9.68
C HIS A 34 -3.85 -1.47 8.93
N LEU A 35 -3.88 -0.75 7.80
CA LEU A 35 -2.67 -0.45 7.04
C LEU A 35 -1.68 0.44 7.81
N MET A 36 -2.18 1.42 8.56
CA MET A 36 -1.34 2.25 9.44
C MET A 36 -0.60 1.41 10.47
N HIS A 37 -1.29 0.47 11.13
CA HIS A 37 -0.67 -0.41 12.13
C HIS A 37 0.32 -1.40 11.50
N LEU A 38 -0.04 -2.02 10.38
CA LEU A 38 0.76 -3.08 9.78
C LEU A 38 2.04 -2.55 9.10
N PHE A 39 1.96 -1.36 8.49
CA PHE A 39 3.07 -0.81 7.69
C PHE A 39 3.69 0.47 8.27
N ALA A 40 3.21 0.95 9.42
CA ALA A 40 3.65 2.19 10.06
C ALA A 40 3.62 3.39 9.09
N ILE A 41 2.54 3.51 8.31
CA ILE A 41 2.33 4.59 7.34
C ILE A 41 1.35 5.64 7.88
N SER A 42 1.41 6.86 7.31
CA SER A 42 0.46 7.93 7.64
C SER A 42 -0.96 7.59 7.18
N ASP A 43 -1.94 8.26 7.78
CA ASP A 43 -3.35 8.28 7.37
C ASP A 43 -3.51 8.58 5.86
N SER A 44 -2.83 9.62 5.39
CA SER A 44 -2.85 10.07 4.00
C SER A 44 -2.26 9.02 3.04
N THR A 45 -1.27 8.25 3.49
CA THR A 45 -0.70 7.16 2.69
C THR A 45 -1.64 5.95 2.68
N ALA A 46 -2.20 5.57 3.84
CA ALA A 46 -3.15 4.47 3.94
C ALA A 46 -4.39 4.73 3.08
N MET A 47 -4.96 5.93 3.13
CA MET A 47 -6.10 6.34 2.30
C MET A 47 -5.78 6.27 0.80
N LYS A 48 -4.58 6.70 0.36
CA LYS A 48 -4.17 6.56 -1.05
C LYS A 48 -4.17 5.10 -1.51
N TYR A 49 -3.68 4.18 -0.68
CA TYR A 49 -3.68 2.76 -1.01
C TYR A 49 -5.08 2.16 -1.02
N VAL A 50 -5.96 2.55 -0.07
CA VAL A 50 -7.37 2.13 -0.08
C VAL A 50 -8.07 2.63 -1.34
N HIS A 51 -7.91 3.89 -1.72
CA HIS A 51 -8.51 4.44 -2.95
C HIS A 51 -7.96 3.78 -4.22
N ALA A 52 -6.66 3.48 -4.26
CA ALA A 52 -6.05 2.77 -5.39
C ALA A 52 -6.54 1.31 -5.50
N ALA A 53 -6.79 0.64 -4.37
CA ALA A 53 -7.33 -0.71 -4.33
C ALA A 53 -8.84 -0.77 -4.57
N HIS A 54 -9.56 0.30 -4.22
CA HIS A 54 -11.02 0.41 -4.27
C HIS A 54 -11.46 1.73 -4.92
N PRO A 55 -11.31 1.90 -6.25
CA PRO A 55 -11.70 3.11 -6.95
C PRO A 55 -13.19 3.46 -6.76
N GLU A 56 -14.06 2.47 -6.57
CA GLU A 56 -15.49 2.63 -6.29
C GLU A 56 -15.76 3.39 -4.98
N LYS A 57 -14.86 3.31 -4.00
CA LYS A 57 -14.94 4.04 -2.73
C LYS A 57 -14.44 5.47 -2.84
N THR A 58 -13.91 5.86 -4.00
CA THR A 58 -13.37 7.19 -4.29
C THR A 58 -14.48 8.13 -4.82
N GLY A 59 -15.71 7.64 -5.04
CA GLY A 59 -16.81 8.36 -5.67
C GLY A 59 -17.97 8.78 -4.75
N ARG A 60 -17.97 10.06 -4.38
CA ARG A 60 -19.10 10.99 -4.12
C ARG A 60 -20.04 10.73 -2.91
N VAL A 61 -19.89 11.60 -1.90
CA VAL A 61 -21.05 12.22 -1.22
C VAL A 61 -21.92 12.88 -2.31
N HIS A 62 -23.12 12.36 -2.54
CA HIS A 62 -24.16 13.15 -3.18
C HIS A 62 -24.59 14.25 -2.18
N PRO A 63 -24.73 15.52 -2.61
CA PRO A 63 -25.35 16.56 -1.78
C PRO A 63 -26.80 16.23 -1.46
#